data_AF-A0A8X6FXW8-F1
#
_entry.id   AF-A0A8X6FXW8-F1
#
_cell.length_a   1.000
_cell.length_b   1.000
_cell.length_c   1.000
_cell.angle_alpha   90.00
_cell.angle_beta   90.00
_cell.angle_gamma   90.00
#
_symmetry.space_group_name_H-M   'P 1'
#
loop_
_entity.id
_entity.type
_entity.pdbx_description
1 polymer ?
#
loop_
_entity_poly.entity_id
_entity_poly.type
_entity_poly.pdbx_seq_one_letter_code
_entity_poly.pdbx_strand_id
1 'polypeptide(L)'
;MYLESLHKKIKYHYFEGKHVKRLDIAIDGLLKLVRDLIFQRLIKITKRTISSDKLSKIVNSHRLGLEIQNNRIEKLADNKWKIGSNHSNYIICKKEEECHRLYNIKCTACKICIHSYTCSCVDNLIRGNICKHIHKVAKMFLNDTHNEEIQEIYVNQNDILKETFDVLPCSSKSANNDGHKSQKRKIESILAVIDEYELTLEEESKINRNLDSILNIFYN
;
A
#
# COMPACT_ATOMS: atom_id res chain seq x y z
N MET A 1 17.13 -5.60 -18.81
CA MET A 1 16.77 -6.56 -17.73
C MET A 1 15.27 -6.60 -17.41
N TYR A 2 14.59 -5.52 -17.00
CA TYR A 2 13.17 -5.59 -16.58
C TYR A 2 12.19 -6.09 -17.66
N LEU A 3 12.32 -5.60 -18.89
CA LEU A 3 11.52 -6.05 -20.04
C LEU A 3 11.75 -7.53 -20.37
N GLU A 4 12.98 -8.00 -20.23
CA GLU A 4 13.33 -9.39 -20.47
C GLU A 4 12.78 -10.32 -19.38
N SER A 5 12.83 -9.89 -18.11
CA SER A 5 12.20 -10.60 -17.00
C SER A 5 10.68 -10.67 -17.16
N LEU A 6 10.05 -9.57 -17.59
CA LEU A 6 8.63 -9.53 -17.90
C LEU A 6 8.29 -10.47 -19.07
N HIS A 7 9.06 -10.43 -20.15
CA HIS A 7 8.90 -11.33 -21.29
C HIS A 7 9.02 -12.80 -20.88
N LYS A 8 10.04 -13.16 -20.09
CA LYS A 8 10.20 -14.53 -19.56
C LYS A 8 9.00 -14.92 -18.69
N LYS A 9 8.52 -14.02 -17.83
CA LYS A 9 7.34 -14.30 -16.99
C LYS A 9 6.12 -14.58 -17.85
N ILE A 10 5.84 -13.73 -18.84
CA ILE A 10 4.74 -13.90 -19.80
C ILE A 10 4.89 -15.23 -20.56
N LYS A 11 6.06 -15.45 -21.19
CA LYS A 11 6.33 -16.63 -22.01
C LYS A 11 6.16 -17.93 -21.23
N TYR A 12 6.75 -18.04 -20.04
CA TYR A 12 6.78 -19.32 -19.33
C TYR A 12 5.57 -19.55 -18.42
N HIS A 13 5.01 -18.51 -17.79
CA HIS A 13 3.90 -18.69 -16.84
C HIS A 13 2.52 -18.57 -17.49
N TYR A 14 2.39 -17.84 -18.59
CA TYR A 14 1.10 -17.58 -19.24
C TYR A 14 0.98 -18.22 -20.62
N PHE A 15 2.11 -18.47 -21.30
CA PHE A 15 2.14 -19.10 -22.64
C PHE A 15 2.87 -20.45 -22.68
N GLU A 16 3.20 -21.06 -21.53
CA GLU A 16 3.81 -22.39 -21.44
C GLU A 16 5.11 -22.56 -22.25
N GLY A 17 5.88 -21.47 -22.40
CA GLY A 17 7.12 -21.47 -23.19
C GLY A 17 6.91 -21.32 -24.69
N LYS A 18 5.67 -21.32 -25.18
CA LYS A 18 5.33 -21.29 -26.61
C LYS A 18 5.39 -19.88 -27.18
N HIS A 19 5.71 -19.78 -28.46
CA HIS A 19 5.63 -18.52 -29.19
C HIS A 19 4.19 -18.32 -29.69
N VAL A 20 3.47 -17.38 -29.09
CA VAL A 20 2.08 -17.09 -29.43
C VAL A 20 2.02 -16.23 -30.69
N LYS A 21 1.50 -16.79 -31.79
CA LYS A 21 1.25 -16.06 -33.06
C LYS A 21 -0.16 -15.45 -33.13
N ARG A 22 -1.09 -16.02 -32.35
CA ARG A 22 -2.51 -15.67 -32.32
C ARG A 22 -2.76 -14.58 -31.29
N LEU A 23 -3.31 -13.45 -31.74
CA LEU A 23 -3.48 -12.25 -30.91
C LEU A 23 -4.44 -12.48 -29.73
N ASP A 24 -5.51 -13.24 -29.93
CA ASP A 24 -6.52 -13.55 -28.91
C ASP A 24 -5.92 -14.29 -27.70
N ILE A 25 -5.07 -15.29 -27.96
CA ILE A 25 -4.35 -16.03 -26.93
C ILE A 25 -3.37 -15.10 -26.20
N ALA A 26 -2.72 -14.21 -26.93
CA ALA A 26 -1.78 -13.25 -26.35
C ALA A 26 -2.51 -12.27 -25.39
N ILE A 27 -3.67 -11.77 -25.81
CA ILE A 27 -4.50 -10.87 -24.99
C ILE A 27 -4.98 -11.60 -23.73
N ASP A 28 -5.48 -12.85 -23.85
CA ASP A 28 -5.91 -13.63 -22.68
C ASP A 28 -4.79 -13.81 -21.65
N GLY A 29 -3.58 -14.16 -22.10
CA GLY A 29 -2.42 -14.28 -21.20
C GLY A 29 -2.02 -12.97 -20.53
N LEU A 30 -2.12 -11.84 -21.25
CA LEU A 30 -1.89 -10.51 -20.67
C LEU A 30 -2.96 -10.14 -19.64
N LEU A 31 -4.23 -10.44 -19.89
CA LEU A 31 -5.31 -10.21 -18.94
C LEU A 31 -5.16 -11.06 -17.68
N LYS A 32 -4.71 -12.32 -17.80
CA LYS A 32 -4.33 -13.17 -16.67
C LYS A 32 -3.18 -12.58 -15.86
N LEU A 33 -2.13 -12.08 -16.53
CA LEU A 33 -1.02 -11.40 -15.85
C LEU A 33 -1.51 -10.17 -15.07
N VAL A 34 -2.34 -9.32 -15.68
CA VAL A 34 -2.89 -8.12 -15.03
C VAL A 34 -3.69 -8.51 -13.78
N ARG A 35 -4.56 -9.53 -13.90
CA ARG A 35 -5.35 -10.06 -12.77
C ARG A 35 -4.46 -10.51 -11.62
N ASP A 36 -3.40 -11.26 -11.90
CA ASP A 36 -2.47 -11.73 -10.87
C ASP A 36 -1.71 -10.58 -10.21
N LEU A 37 -1.29 -9.57 -10.99
CA LEU A 37 -0.63 -8.38 -10.45
C LEU A 37 -1.57 -7.58 -9.54
N ILE A 38 -2.85 -7.47 -9.90
CA ILE A 38 -3.88 -6.85 -9.06
C ILE A 38 -4.05 -7.67 -7.78
N PHE A 39 -4.18 -9.00 -7.86
CA PHE A 39 -4.35 -9.84 -6.68
C PHE A 39 -3.13 -9.79 -5.73
N GLN A 40 -1.92 -9.80 -6.29
CA GLN A 40 -0.69 -9.61 -5.51
C GLN A 40 -0.65 -8.25 -4.82
N ARG A 41 -1.13 -7.20 -5.49
CA ARG A 41 -1.25 -5.86 -4.90
C ARG A 41 -2.29 -5.85 -3.79
N LEU A 42 -3.45 -6.46 -3.98
CA LEU A 42 -4.50 -6.58 -2.96
C LEU A 42 -3.97 -7.30 -1.72
N ILE A 43 -3.31 -8.46 -1.88
CA ILE A 43 -2.69 -9.18 -0.75
C ILE A 43 -1.72 -8.28 0.04
N LYS A 44 -0.89 -7.49 -0.66
CA LYS A 44 0.06 -6.59 0.01
C LYS A 44 -0.64 -5.47 0.76
N ILE A 45 -1.72 -4.94 0.20
CA ILE A 45 -2.53 -3.89 0.83
C ILE A 45 -3.25 -4.47 2.06
N THR A 46 -3.93 -5.61 1.93
CA THR A 46 -4.72 -6.23 3.01
C THR A 46 -3.87 -6.72 4.16
N LYS A 47 -2.68 -7.27 3.89
CA LYS A 47 -1.74 -7.71 4.94
C LYS A 47 -1.14 -6.55 5.73
N ARG A 48 -1.41 -5.27 5.39
CA ARG A 48 -0.86 -4.06 6.05
C ARG A 48 0.66 -4.10 6.26
N THR A 49 1.36 -4.98 5.55
CA THR A 49 2.79 -5.20 5.75
C THR A 49 3.53 -4.34 4.74
N ILE A 50 4.28 -3.38 5.26
CA ILE A 50 5.28 -2.70 4.44
C ILE A 50 6.27 -3.74 3.96
N SER A 51 6.56 -3.73 2.66
CA SER A 51 7.62 -4.57 2.14
C SER A 51 8.95 -4.18 2.80
N SER A 52 9.75 -5.18 3.17
CA SER A 52 11.08 -4.98 3.77
C SER A 52 11.89 -3.94 3.00
N ASP A 53 11.90 -4.00 1.66
CA ASP A 53 12.58 -3.02 0.80
C ASP A 53 12.13 -1.57 1.02
N LYS A 54 10.83 -1.37 1.24
CA LYS A 54 10.27 -0.03 1.44
C LYS A 54 10.65 0.49 2.82
N LEU A 55 10.63 -0.38 3.85
CA LEU A 55 11.13 -0.03 5.17
C LEU A 55 12.62 0.31 5.14
N SER A 56 13.44 -0.51 4.48
CA SER A 56 14.88 -0.28 4.31
C SER A 56 15.15 1.05 3.61
N LYS A 57 14.35 1.45 2.63
CA LYS A 57 14.46 2.77 1.97
C LYS A 57 14.14 3.92 2.91
N ILE A 58 13.17 3.78 3.81
CA ILE A 58 12.87 4.79 4.84
C ILE A 58 14.03 4.89 5.82
N VAL A 59 14.55 3.76 6.31
CA VAL A 59 15.69 3.74 7.23
C VAL A 59 16.95 4.35 6.59
N ASN A 60 17.24 4.01 5.34
CA ASN A 60 18.37 4.61 4.63
C ASN A 60 18.16 6.11 4.39
N SER A 61 16.95 6.53 4.00
CA SER A 61 16.61 7.94 3.84
C SER A 61 16.73 8.71 5.15
N HIS A 62 16.35 8.09 6.28
CA HIS A 62 16.54 8.64 7.61
C HIS A 62 18.02 8.89 7.87
N ARG A 63 18.88 7.88 7.71
CA ARG A 63 20.33 8.01 7.90
C ARG A 63 20.94 9.13 7.05
N LEU A 64 20.61 9.16 5.75
CA LEU A 64 21.05 10.20 4.83
C LEU A 64 20.51 11.59 5.21
N GLY A 65 19.33 11.67 5.81
CA GLY A 65 18.78 12.91 6.32
C GLY A 65 19.57 13.46 7.50
N LEU A 66 20.14 12.59 8.35
CA LEU A 66 20.99 13.00 9.48
C LEU A 66 22.31 13.63 9.02
N GLU A 67 22.84 13.21 7.87
CA GLU A 67 24.09 13.71 7.30
C GLU A 67 23.96 15.13 6.70
N ILE A 68 22.73 15.58 6.42
CA ILE A 68 22.47 16.93 5.89
C ILE A 68 22.76 17.96 6.98
N GLN A 69 23.55 18.98 6.68
CA GLN A 69 23.90 20.05 7.62
C GLN A 69 22.74 21.05 7.81
N ASN A 70 22.58 21.59 9.04
CA ASN A 70 21.50 22.54 9.37
C ASN A 70 21.59 23.85 8.56
N ASN A 71 22.81 24.28 8.22
CA ASN A 71 23.06 25.51 7.46
C ASN A 71 22.52 25.49 6.02
N ARG A 72 22.07 24.33 5.53
CA ARG A 72 21.49 24.18 4.18
C ARG A 72 19.97 24.37 4.16
N ILE A 73 19.37 24.79 5.27
CA ILE A 73 17.93 24.87 5.45
C ILE A 73 17.51 26.31 5.61
N GLU A 74 16.62 26.75 4.74
CA GLU A 74 16.05 28.08 4.73
C GLU A 74 14.55 27.94 5.05
N LYS A 75 14.09 28.54 6.15
CA LYS A 75 12.67 28.60 6.49
C LYS A 75 12.04 29.69 5.61
N LEU A 76 11.12 29.29 4.72
CA LEU A 76 10.42 30.22 3.83
C LEU A 76 9.11 30.71 4.44
N ALA A 77 8.42 29.85 5.19
CA ALA A 77 7.19 30.15 5.93
C ALA A 77 7.04 29.17 7.11
N ASP A 78 6.01 29.31 7.94
CA ASP A 78 5.83 28.48 9.14
C ASP A 78 5.77 26.98 8.86
N ASN A 79 5.13 26.59 7.75
CA ASN A 79 5.01 25.20 7.33
C ASN A 79 5.82 24.87 6.06
N LYS A 80 6.80 25.70 5.69
CA LYS A 80 7.53 25.54 4.42
C LYS A 80 9.03 25.81 4.55
N TRP A 81 9.83 24.86 4.11
CA TRP A 81 11.29 24.93 4.13
C TRP A 81 11.88 24.66 2.75
N LYS A 82 13.04 25.24 2.52
CA LYS A 82 13.87 25.00 1.35
C LYS A 82 15.19 24.40 1.79
N ILE A 83 15.57 23.30 1.17
CA ILE A 83 16.83 22.60 1.42
C ILE A 83 17.72 22.69 0.20
N GLY A 84 18.91 23.25 0.40
CA GLY A 84 19.98 23.27 -0.59
C GLY A 84 20.70 21.93 -0.67
N SER A 85 20.64 21.28 -1.82
CA SER A 85 21.50 20.14 -2.16
C SER A 85 22.60 20.59 -3.12
N ASN A 86 23.64 19.77 -3.30
CA ASN A 86 24.81 20.11 -4.11
C ASN A 86 24.47 20.53 -5.56
N HIS A 87 23.31 20.11 -6.10
CA HIS A 87 22.91 20.35 -7.49
C HIS A 87 21.51 20.97 -7.65
N SER A 88 20.71 21.07 -6.59
CA SER A 88 19.31 21.52 -6.67
C SER A 88 18.75 21.93 -5.31
N ASN A 89 17.78 22.83 -5.32
CA ASN A 89 17.01 23.19 -4.14
C ASN A 89 15.69 22.40 -4.10
N TYR A 90 15.33 21.88 -2.93
CA TYR A 90 14.07 21.16 -2.73
C TYR A 90 13.19 21.89 -1.74
N ILE A 91 11.88 21.89 -1.99
CA ILE A 91 10.87 22.51 -1.14
C ILE A 91 10.20 21.41 -0.34
N ILE A 92 10.04 21.64 0.96
CA ILE A 92 9.34 20.76 1.90
C ILE A 92 8.18 21.56 2.49
N CYS A 93 6.99 20.98 2.49
CA CYS A 93 5.82 21.54 3.16
C CYS A 93 5.34 20.56 4.24
N LYS A 94 5.05 21.05 5.44
CA LYS A 94 4.34 20.29 6.47
C LYS A 94 2.86 20.32 6.15
N LYS A 95 2.20 19.17 6.27
CA LYS A 95 0.76 19.07 6.11
C LYS A 95 0.08 19.18 7.48
N GLU A 96 -1.06 19.84 7.52
CA GLU A 96 -1.90 19.99 8.71
C GLU A 96 -2.87 18.82 8.89
N GLU A 97 -2.99 17.95 7.89
CA GLU A 97 -3.85 16.76 7.94
C GLU A 97 -3.40 15.79 9.03
N GLU A 98 -4.34 15.38 9.88
CA GLU A 98 -4.11 14.34 10.85
C GLU A 98 -3.84 13.01 10.14
N CYS A 99 -2.67 12.43 10.43
CA CYS A 99 -2.34 11.12 9.90
C CYS A 99 -3.28 10.08 10.51
N HIS A 100 -4.24 9.58 9.74
CA HIS A 100 -5.09 8.49 10.19
C HIS A 100 -4.20 7.31 10.63
N ARG A 101 -4.44 6.78 11.83
CA ARG A 101 -3.57 5.78 12.50
C ARG A 101 -3.39 4.46 11.74
N LEU A 102 -4.07 4.32 10.61
CA LEU A 102 -4.11 3.15 9.74
C LEU A 102 -2.93 3.08 8.75
N TYR A 103 -2.11 4.12 8.67
CA TYR A 103 -1.02 4.16 7.68
C TYR A 103 0.27 3.51 8.19
N ASN A 104 0.72 2.49 7.46
CA ASN A 104 1.90 1.74 7.85
C ASN A 104 3.21 2.49 7.57
N ILE A 105 3.23 3.43 6.60
CA ILE A 105 4.48 4.09 6.13
C ILE A 105 4.87 5.20 7.10
N LYS A 106 5.61 4.79 8.14
CA LYS A 106 6.12 5.66 9.19
C LYS A 106 7.60 5.46 9.43
N CYS A 107 8.24 6.51 9.89
CA CYS A 107 9.56 6.44 10.49
C CYS A 107 9.40 6.51 12.00
N THR A 108 9.78 5.46 12.70
CA THR A 108 9.68 5.37 14.17
C THR A 108 10.61 6.35 14.86
N ALA A 109 11.85 6.50 14.39
CA ALA A 109 12.83 7.42 14.95
C ALA A 109 12.41 8.90 14.84
N CYS A 110 11.80 9.27 13.71
CA CYS A 110 11.32 10.64 13.50
C CYS A 110 9.85 10.85 13.94
N LYS A 111 9.14 9.81 14.39
CA LYS A 111 7.69 9.88 14.72
C LYS A 111 6.83 10.56 13.64
N ILE A 112 7.16 10.35 12.36
CA ILE A 112 6.44 10.94 11.20
C ILE A 112 5.92 9.84 10.29
N CYS A 113 4.85 10.14 9.57
CA CYS A 113 4.33 9.29 8.50
C CYS A 113 4.53 9.97 7.14
N ILE A 114 4.27 9.24 6.06
CA ILE A 114 4.32 9.78 4.69
C ILE A 114 3.40 11.00 4.48
N HIS A 115 2.32 11.11 5.24
CA HIS A 115 1.38 12.23 5.15
C HIS A 115 1.83 13.47 5.91
N SER A 116 2.80 13.35 6.83
CA SER A 116 3.22 14.49 7.66
C SER A 116 3.86 15.62 6.85
N TYR A 117 4.50 15.29 5.72
CA TYR A 117 5.21 16.25 4.87
C TYR A 117 5.12 15.87 3.39
N THR A 118 5.19 16.89 2.54
CA THR A 118 5.48 16.74 1.11
C THR A 118 6.84 17.36 0.79
N CYS A 119 7.57 16.75 -0.15
CA CYS A 119 8.85 17.28 -0.62
C CYS A 119 8.90 17.22 -2.14
N SER A 120 9.42 18.26 -2.78
CA SER A 120 9.54 18.36 -4.24
C SER A 120 10.55 17.41 -4.88
N CYS A 121 11.23 16.56 -4.09
CA CYS A 121 12.19 15.59 -4.63
C CYS A 121 11.50 14.34 -5.19
N VAL A 122 12.16 13.67 -6.13
CA VAL A 122 11.67 12.44 -6.79
C VAL A 122 11.33 11.33 -5.80
N ASP A 123 12.10 11.20 -4.71
CA ASP A 123 11.86 10.16 -3.72
C ASP A 123 10.53 10.33 -2.98
N ASN A 124 10.05 11.56 -2.77
CA ASN A 124 8.74 11.79 -2.17
C ASN A 124 7.65 11.87 -3.24
N LEU A 125 7.79 12.74 -4.25
CA LEU A 125 6.76 12.96 -5.28
C LEU A 125 6.43 11.71 -6.11
N ILE A 126 7.46 11.02 -6.61
CA ILE A 126 7.26 9.93 -7.56
C ILE A 126 7.22 8.59 -6.85
N ARG A 127 8.10 8.38 -5.86
CA ARG A 127 8.24 7.09 -5.18
C ARG A 127 7.40 6.97 -3.91
N GLY A 128 6.72 8.04 -3.48
CA GLY A 128 5.92 8.06 -2.27
C GLY A 128 6.71 7.58 -1.06
N ASN A 129 7.95 8.06 -0.88
CA ASN A 129 8.80 7.70 0.25
C ASN A 129 8.97 8.90 1.19
N ILE A 130 9.23 8.63 2.47
CA ILE A 130 9.74 9.64 3.39
C ILE A 130 11.21 9.87 2.99
N CYS A 131 11.49 10.99 2.34
CA CYS A 131 12.81 11.25 1.78
C CYS A 131 13.76 11.82 2.83
N LYS A 132 15.07 11.80 2.52
CA LYS A 132 16.12 12.36 3.38
C LYS A 132 15.88 13.83 3.77
N HIS A 133 15.28 14.62 2.88
CA HIS A 133 14.96 16.03 3.13
C HIS A 133 13.88 16.16 4.21
N ILE A 134 12.81 15.35 4.12
CA ILE A 134 11.75 15.32 5.13
C ILE A 134 12.32 14.88 6.49
N HIS A 135 13.15 13.83 6.51
CA HIS A 135 13.79 13.38 7.75
C HIS A 135 14.64 14.47 8.41
N LYS A 136 15.38 15.24 7.61
CA LYS A 136 16.18 16.33 8.12
C LYS A 136 15.34 17.42 8.77
N VAL A 137 14.28 17.87 8.08
CA VAL A 137 13.34 18.87 8.61
C VAL A 137 12.68 18.36 9.88
N ALA A 138 12.13 17.15 9.86
CA ALA A 138 11.45 16.56 11.01
C ALA A 138 12.35 16.42 12.24
N LYS A 139 13.64 16.09 12.06
CA LYS A 139 14.61 16.03 13.17
C LYS A 139 14.82 17.38 13.85
N MET A 140 14.82 18.48 13.09
CA MET A 140 14.96 19.81 13.68
C MET A 140 13.81 20.07 14.66
N PHE A 141 12.58 19.77 14.26
CA PHE A 141 11.40 19.94 15.11
C PHE A 141 11.34 19.00 16.32
N LEU A 142 11.85 17.77 16.20
CA LEU A 142 11.92 16.85 17.36
C LEU A 142 12.87 17.35 18.44
N ASN A 143 14.01 17.90 18.03
CA ASN A 143 15.01 18.44 18.96
C ASN A 143 14.51 19.70 19.69
N ASP A 144 13.57 20.44 19.11
CA ASP A 144 12.95 21.61 19.75
C ASP A 144 11.88 21.24 20.80
N THR A 145 11.44 19.97 20.86
CA THR A 145 10.32 19.49 21.70
C THR A 145 10.69 18.55 22.85
N HIS A 146 11.96 18.46 23.25
CA HIS A 146 12.35 17.61 24.39
C HIS A 146 12.01 18.26 25.76
N ASN A 147 10.72 18.24 26.11
CA ASN A 147 10.17 18.14 27.46
C ASN A 147 8.70 17.79 27.29
N GLU A 148 8.38 16.49 27.18
CA GLU A 148 7.16 15.87 27.73
C GLU A 148 7.12 14.38 27.36
N GLU A 149 6.53 13.63 28.29
CA GLU A 149 6.81 12.24 28.60
C GLU A 149 6.24 11.25 27.58
N ILE A 150 6.90 10.09 27.48
CA ILE A 150 6.50 8.97 26.63
C ILE A 150 5.31 8.27 27.30
N GLN A 151 4.11 8.40 26.72
CA GLN A 151 3.03 7.44 26.93
C GLN A 151 2.93 6.48 25.75
N GLU A 152 3.09 5.19 26.04
CA GLU A 152 2.86 4.09 25.11
C GLU A 152 1.38 4.05 24.71
N ILE A 153 1.08 4.00 23.40
CA ILE A 153 -0.29 3.85 22.91
C ILE A 153 -0.38 2.59 22.04
N TYR A 154 -1.21 1.65 22.50
CA TYR A 154 -1.70 0.47 21.80
C TYR A 154 -2.53 0.85 20.56
N VAL A 155 -2.42 0.08 19.47
CA VAL A 155 -3.17 0.30 18.23
C VAL A 155 -4.33 -0.70 18.11
N ASN A 156 -5.55 -0.17 18.09
CA ASN A 156 -6.81 -0.85 17.79
C ASN A 156 -7.02 -0.95 16.25
N GLN A 157 -7.58 -2.06 15.74
CA GLN A 157 -7.44 -2.55 14.36
C GLN A 157 -8.58 -2.22 13.36
N ASN A 158 -9.63 -1.52 13.76
CA ASN A 158 -10.84 -1.44 12.93
C ASN A 158 -10.86 -0.19 12.03
N ASP A 159 -10.75 -0.38 10.70
CA ASP A 159 -11.38 0.42 9.62
C ASP A 159 -10.64 0.29 8.27
N ILE A 160 -10.94 -0.73 7.43
CA ILE A 160 -10.48 -0.78 6.03
C ILE A 160 -11.52 -1.48 5.12
N LEU A 161 -12.64 -0.82 4.81
CA LEU A 161 -13.54 -1.34 3.75
C LEU A 161 -14.14 -0.31 2.79
N LYS A 162 -13.87 1.01 2.92
CA LYS A 162 -14.62 2.00 2.13
C LYS A 162 -14.05 2.38 0.76
N GLU A 163 -12.81 2.05 0.41
CA GLU A 163 -12.18 2.58 -0.82
C GLU A 163 -11.90 1.56 -1.94
N THR A 164 -12.34 0.30 -1.82
CA THR A 164 -11.93 -0.76 -2.77
C THR A 164 -13.00 -1.26 -3.73
N PHE A 165 -14.22 -0.70 -3.72
CA PHE A 165 -15.36 -1.25 -4.48
C PHE A 165 -15.71 -0.58 -5.81
N ASP A 166 -14.86 0.31 -6.34
CA ASP A 166 -15.03 0.80 -7.72
C ASP A 166 -14.24 -0.05 -8.72
N VAL A 167 -14.71 -1.29 -8.95
CA VAL A 167 -14.33 -2.06 -10.14
C VAL A 167 -15.58 -2.72 -10.71
N LEU A 168 -15.87 -2.39 -11.98
CA LEU A 168 -17.02 -2.84 -12.75
C LEU A 168 -17.26 -4.36 -12.69
N PRO A 169 -18.53 -4.80 -12.72
CA PRO A 169 -18.87 -6.21 -12.87
C PRO A 169 -18.65 -6.64 -14.33
N CYS A 170 -17.71 -7.58 -14.56
CA CYS A 170 -17.65 -8.29 -15.83
C CYS A 170 -18.14 -9.72 -15.64
N SER A 171 -19.38 -9.94 -16.05
CA SER A 171 -20.04 -11.24 -16.11
C SER A 171 -19.41 -12.08 -17.22
N SER A 172 -18.93 -13.28 -16.89
CA SER A 172 -18.74 -14.33 -17.90
C SER A 172 -18.99 -15.70 -17.30
N LYS A 173 -20.11 -16.31 -17.72
CA LYS A 173 -20.42 -17.73 -17.51
C LYS A 173 -19.42 -18.56 -18.32
N SER A 174 -18.68 -19.45 -17.68
CA SER A 174 -18.31 -20.74 -18.27
C SER A 174 -17.84 -21.71 -17.19
N ALA A 175 -18.46 -22.88 -17.19
CA ALA A 175 -18.18 -24.00 -16.32
C ALA A 175 -16.77 -24.56 -16.54
N ASN A 176 -16.12 -25.03 -15.46
CA ASN A 176 -15.27 -26.22 -15.45
C ASN A 176 -14.92 -26.62 -14.00
N ASN A 177 -14.93 -27.94 -13.76
CA ASN A 177 -14.95 -28.64 -12.46
C ASN A 177 -13.74 -28.42 -11.52
N ASP A 178 -12.72 -27.64 -11.90
CA ASP A 178 -11.60 -27.25 -11.02
C ASP A 178 -11.91 -26.01 -10.16
N GLY A 179 -12.99 -25.29 -10.50
CA GLY A 179 -13.48 -24.14 -9.74
C GLY A 179 -13.91 -24.49 -8.32
N HIS A 180 -14.62 -25.62 -8.15
CA HIS A 180 -15.21 -26.01 -6.86
C HIS A 180 -14.17 -26.25 -5.76
N LYS A 181 -13.02 -26.86 -6.07
CA LYS A 181 -11.95 -27.10 -5.09
C LYS A 181 -11.27 -25.80 -4.67
N SER A 182 -11.14 -24.85 -5.59
CA SER A 182 -10.57 -23.52 -5.33
C SER A 182 -11.56 -22.61 -4.58
N GLN A 183 -12.86 -22.71 -4.87
CA GLN A 183 -13.93 -21.98 -4.19
C GLN A 183 -14.13 -22.51 -2.77
N LYS A 184 -14.10 -23.84 -2.58
CA LYS A 184 -14.18 -24.48 -1.26
C LYS A 184 -13.05 -24.00 -0.35
N ARG A 185 -11.80 -23.98 -0.83
CA ARG A 185 -10.66 -23.45 -0.06
C ARG A 185 -10.79 -21.96 0.31
N LYS A 186 -11.38 -21.15 -0.57
CA LYS A 186 -11.66 -19.73 -0.29
C LYS A 186 -12.72 -19.58 0.80
N ILE A 187 -13.78 -20.39 0.76
CA ILE A 187 -14.83 -20.41 1.79
C ILE A 187 -14.28 -20.91 3.13
N GLU A 188 -13.51 -22.00 3.13
CA GLU A 188 -12.85 -22.53 4.34
C GLU A 188 -11.91 -21.50 4.99
N SER A 189 -11.21 -20.69 4.19
CA SER A 189 -10.35 -19.61 4.70
C SER A 189 -11.15 -18.44 5.28
N ILE A 190 -12.34 -18.16 4.76
CA ILE A 190 -13.24 -17.12 5.29
C ILE A 190 -13.86 -17.60 6.61
N LEU A 191 -14.32 -18.86 6.66
CA LEU A 191 -14.87 -19.47 7.88
C LEU A 191 -13.85 -19.48 9.03
N ALA A 192 -12.59 -19.83 8.74
CA ALA A 192 -11.53 -19.79 9.75
C ALA A 192 -11.27 -18.38 10.31
N VAL A 193 -11.43 -17.33 9.50
CA VAL A 193 -11.30 -15.93 9.95
C VAL A 193 -12.50 -15.48 10.77
N ILE A 194 -13.68 -16.05 10.51
CA ILE A 194 -14.91 -15.76 11.27
C ILE A 194 -14.89 -16.47 12.63
N ASP A 195 -14.38 -17.71 12.72
CA ASP A 195 -14.31 -18.46 13.98
C ASP A 195 -13.33 -17.85 15.01
N GLU A 196 -12.31 -17.11 14.55
CA GLU A 196 -11.37 -16.38 15.43
C GLU A 196 -11.87 -14.98 15.84
N TYR A 197 -13.04 -14.55 15.36
CA TYR A 197 -13.56 -13.19 15.55
C TYR A 197 -15.00 -13.22 16.09
N GLU A 198 -15.22 -12.73 17.31
CA GLU A 198 -16.57 -12.52 17.82
C GLU A 198 -17.23 -11.37 17.04
N LEU A 199 -18.04 -11.72 16.05
CA LEU A 199 -18.84 -10.76 15.28
C LEU A 199 -19.87 -10.11 16.19
N THR A 200 -19.99 -8.78 16.11
CA THR A 200 -21.12 -8.09 16.75
C THR A 200 -22.41 -8.40 15.98
N LEU A 201 -23.56 -8.40 16.68
CA LEU A 201 -24.89 -8.67 16.09
C LEU A 201 -25.20 -7.78 14.86
N GLU A 202 -24.63 -6.59 14.82
CA GLU A 202 -24.83 -5.63 13.73
C GLU A 202 -23.98 -5.95 12.48
N GLU A 203 -22.77 -6.49 12.68
CA GLU A 203 -21.89 -6.96 11.61
C GLU A 203 -22.42 -8.26 11.02
N GLU A 204 -22.88 -9.19 11.86
CA GLU A 204 -23.53 -10.43 11.45
C GLU A 204 -24.77 -10.15 10.58
N SER A 205 -25.61 -9.20 10.99
CA SER A 205 -26.79 -8.78 10.23
C SER A 205 -26.48 -8.11 8.88
N LYS A 206 -25.30 -7.49 8.73
CA LYS A 206 -24.86 -6.91 7.44
C LYS A 206 -24.28 -7.98 6.52
N ILE A 207 -23.51 -8.92 7.07
CA ILE A 207 -22.96 -10.04 6.34
C ILE A 207 -24.09 -10.94 5.82
N ASN A 208 -25.07 -11.28 6.66
CA ASN A 208 -26.20 -12.12 6.28
C ASN A 208 -27.04 -11.48 5.15
N ARG A 209 -27.30 -10.17 5.19
CA ARG A 209 -28.00 -9.46 4.10
C ARG A 209 -27.26 -9.55 2.76
N ASN A 210 -25.94 -9.46 2.79
CA ASN A 210 -25.12 -9.57 1.58
C ASN A 210 -25.06 -11.02 1.08
N LEU A 211 -25.00 -12.00 1.98
CA LEU A 211 -25.04 -13.42 1.63
C LEU A 211 -26.40 -13.79 1.02
N ASP A 212 -27.50 -13.33 1.60
CA ASP A 212 -28.85 -13.52 1.06
C ASP A 212 -29.01 -12.88 -0.32
N SER A 213 -28.43 -11.69 -0.52
CA SER A 213 -28.42 -11.06 -1.85
C SER A 213 -27.63 -11.87 -2.88
N ILE A 214 -26.55 -12.54 -2.47
CA ILE A 214 -25.76 -13.41 -3.35
C ILE A 214 -26.52 -14.72 -3.62
N LEU A 215 -27.15 -15.32 -2.60
CA LEU A 215 -27.93 -16.55 -2.75
C LEU A 215 -29.16 -16.33 -3.65
N ASN A 216 -29.83 -15.18 -3.55
CA ASN A 216 -30.94 -14.82 -4.42
C ASN A 216 -30.57 -14.71 -5.91
N ILE A 217 -29.28 -14.59 -6.24
CA ILE A 217 -28.77 -14.64 -7.63
C ILE A 217 -28.72 -16.08 -8.16
N PHE A 218 -28.65 -17.08 -7.27
CA PHE A 218 -28.59 -18.50 -7.64
C PHE A 218 -29.97 -19.20 -7.61
N TYR A 219 -30.96 -18.60 -6.94
CA TYR A 219 -32.32 -19.14 -6.80
C TYR A 219 -33.37 -18.48 -7.73
N ASN A 220 -32.96 -17.56 -8.62
CA ASN A 220 -33.74 -17.08 -9.78
C ASN A 220 -33.06 -17.52 -11.08
#